data_AF-A0A1L5KNW6-F1
#
_entry.id   AF-A0A1L5KNW6-F1
#
_cell.length_a   1.000
_cell.length_b   1.000
_cell.length_c   1.000
_cell.angle_alpha   90.00
_cell.angle_beta   90.00
_cell.angle_gamma   90.00
#
_symmetry.space_group_name_H-M   'P 1'
#
loop_
_entity.id
_entity.type
_entity.pdbx_description
1 polymer ?
#
loop_
_entity_poly.entity_id
_entity_poly.type
_entity_poly.pdbx_seq_one_letter_code
_entity_poly.pdbx_strand_id
1 'polypeptide(L)'
;MKKLQDRLEKKKQETERCKELRMMLYSDMKEGIVSKEDYVELHAAYGKRLRNAEESIRAIQKEMDSELEKADNANTWLDYFVKYQDIEELSRTVVVELIRKIRVYDKKNIEITFDFDDCYQTLLNQLPAMGVDTVVDDDNNLQVKVKEVV
;
A
#
# COMPACT_ATOMS: atom_id res chain seq x y z
N MET A 1 -7.34 -16.29 -1.81
CA MET A 1 -8.62 -15.53 -1.90
C MET A 1 -9.67 -15.78 -0.80
N LYS A 2 -10.52 -16.84 -0.81
CA LYS A 2 -11.69 -16.95 0.12
C LYS A 2 -11.31 -16.85 1.61
N LYS A 3 -10.23 -17.52 2.02
CA LYS A 3 -9.71 -17.45 3.40
C LYS A 3 -9.24 -16.03 3.80
N LEU A 4 -8.73 -15.23 2.86
CA LEU A 4 -8.29 -13.85 3.11
C LEU A 4 -9.50 -12.92 3.22
N GLN A 5 -10.51 -13.10 2.38
CA GLN A 5 -11.79 -12.39 2.48
C GLN A 5 -12.48 -12.66 3.83
N ASP A 6 -12.52 -13.92 4.28
CA ASP A 6 -13.08 -14.27 5.60
C ASP A 6 -12.29 -13.63 6.76
N ARG A 7 -10.96 -13.54 6.65
CA ARG A 7 -10.10 -12.85 7.63
C ARG A 7 -10.34 -11.33 7.62
N LEU A 8 -10.47 -10.73 6.44
CA LEU A 8 -10.76 -9.31 6.26
C LEU A 8 -12.11 -8.94 6.88
N GLU A 9 -13.14 -9.74 6.58
CA GLU A 9 -14.49 -9.53 7.08
C GLU A 9 -14.56 -9.64 8.60
N LYS A 10 -13.93 -10.68 9.19
CA LYS A 10 -13.82 -10.80 10.64
C LYS A 10 -13.13 -9.60 11.28
N LYS A 11 -12.08 -9.06 10.65
CA LYS A 11 -11.39 -7.87 11.19
C LYS A 11 -12.20 -6.59 11.03
N LYS A 12 -12.97 -6.44 9.95
CA LYS A 12 -13.92 -5.33 9.81
C LYS A 12 -15.01 -5.38 10.87
N GLN A 13 -15.60 -6.55 11.12
CA GLN A 13 -16.60 -6.75 12.19
C GLN A 13 -16.04 -6.45 13.59
N GLU A 14 -14.81 -6.89 13.89
CA GLU A 14 -14.16 -6.58 15.16
C GLU A 14 -13.89 -5.07 15.30
N THR A 15 -13.52 -4.40 14.21
CA THR A 15 -13.31 -2.95 14.18
C THR A 15 -14.60 -2.20 14.46
N GLU A 16 -15.71 -2.61 13.84
CA GLU A 16 -17.01 -1.96 14.02
C GLU A 16 -17.53 -2.13 15.44
N ARG A 17 -17.44 -3.35 15.98
CA ARG A 17 -17.77 -3.62 17.39
C ARG A 17 -16.92 -2.78 18.36
N CYS A 18 -15.66 -2.55 18.03
CA CYS A 18 -14.76 -1.70 18.82
C CYS A 18 -15.19 -0.22 18.78
N LYS A 19 -15.67 0.28 17.63
CA LYS A 19 -16.24 1.65 17.52
C LYS A 19 -17.53 1.79 18.32
N GLU A 20 -18.42 0.81 18.24
CA GLU A 20 -19.68 0.80 19.01
C GLU A 20 -19.40 0.87 20.51
N LEU A 21 -18.50 0.03 21.02
CA LEU A 21 -18.07 0.05 22.42
C LEU A 21 -17.49 1.41 22.83
N ARG A 22 -16.68 2.03 21.96
CA ARG A 22 -16.11 3.36 22.22
C ARG A 22 -17.17 4.47 22.23
N MET A 23 -18.23 4.34 21.44
CA MET A 23 -19.37 5.27 21.45
C MET A 23 -20.19 5.12 22.74
N MET A 24 -20.48 3.89 23.17
CA MET A 24 -21.23 3.64 24.41
C MET A 24 -20.46 4.08 25.66
N LEU A 25 -19.12 3.95 25.66
CA LEU A 25 -18.25 4.32 26.77
C LEU A 25 -18.46 5.77 27.26
N TYR A 26 -18.82 6.70 26.37
CA TYR A 26 -19.14 8.07 26.77
C TYR A 26 -20.47 8.19 27.52
N SER A 27 -21.49 7.41 27.10
CA SER A 27 -22.78 7.34 27.80
C SER A 27 -22.60 6.73 29.18
N ASP A 28 -21.86 5.62 29.28
CA ASP A 28 -21.61 4.92 30.54
C ASP A 28 -20.86 5.80 31.55
N MET A 29 -19.90 6.61 31.07
CA MET A 29 -19.21 7.60 31.92
C MET A 29 -20.17 8.70 32.38
N LYS A 30 -21.03 9.22 31.49
CA LYS A 30 -22.00 10.27 31.82
C LYS A 30 -23.04 9.79 32.84
N GLU A 31 -23.44 8.53 32.76
CA GLU A 31 -24.38 7.88 33.69
C GLU A 31 -23.72 7.46 35.01
N GLY A 32 -22.40 7.65 35.15
CA GLY A 32 -21.63 7.30 36.34
C GLY A 32 -21.37 5.81 36.51
N ILE A 33 -21.61 5.01 35.47
CA ILE A 33 -21.33 3.57 35.42
C ILE A 33 -19.82 3.33 35.32
N VAL A 34 -19.11 4.23 34.61
CA VAL A 34 -17.66 4.19 34.42
C VAL A 34 -17.04 5.45 35.03
N SER A 35 -15.97 5.29 35.80
CA SER A 35 -15.26 6.43 36.38
C SER A 35 -14.54 7.23 35.29
N LYS A 36 -14.19 8.49 35.58
CA LYS A 36 -13.44 9.32 34.63
C LYS A 36 -12.05 8.74 34.32
N GLU A 37 -11.42 8.10 35.30
CA GLU A 37 -10.11 7.46 35.15
C GLU A 37 -10.22 6.22 34.26
N ASP A 38 -11.17 5.33 34.55
CA ASP A 38 -11.45 4.15 33.72
C ASP A 38 -11.84 4.54 32.28
N TYR A 39 -12.62 5.62 32.12
CA TYR A 39 -12.97 6.14 30.80
C TYR A 39 -11.73 6.49 29.97
N VAL A 40 -10.77 7.21 30.55
CA VAL A 40 -9.56 7.64 29.84
C VAL A 40 -8.72 6.42 29.43
N GLU A 41 -8.55 5.46 30.33
CA GLU A 41 -7.79 4.24 30.03
C GLU A 41 -8.47 3.39 28.95
N LEU A 42 -9.77 3.14 29.08
CA LEU A 42 -10.55 2.37 28.11
C LEU A 42 -10.60 3.08 26.75
N HIS A 43 -10.75 4.40 26.73
CA HIS A 43 -10.76 5.19 25.49
C HIS A 43 -9.42 5.09 24.75
N ALA A 44 -8.31 5.18 25.48
CA ALA A 44 -6.97 5.00 24.92
C ALA A 44 -6.76 3.56 24.40
N ALA A 45 -7.21 2.56 25.17
CA ALA A 45 -7.11 1.15 24.78
C ALA A 45 -7.92 0.83 23.51
N TYR A 46 -9.16 1.35 23.40
CA TYR A 46 -9.97 1.23 22.19
C TYR A 46 -9.34 1.96 21.00
N GLY A 47 -8.77 3.15 21.21
CA GLY A 47 -8.03 3.89 20.19
C GLY A 47 -6.85 3.07 19.64
N LYS A 48 -6.06 2.45 20.51
CA LYS A 48 -4.95 1.56 20.12
C LYS A 48 -5.46 0.32 19.37
N ARG A 49 -6.54 -0.30 19.85
CA ARG A 49 -7.16 -1.46 19.17
C ARG A 49 -7.65 -1.11 17.77
N LEU A 50 -8.31 0.02 17.60
CA LEU A 50 -8.78 0.49 16.29
C LEU A 50 -7.62 0.71 15.33
N ARG A 51 -6.56 1.39 15.77
CA ARG A 51 -5.35 1.59 14.95
C ARG A 51 -4.74 0.27 14.50
N ASN A 52 -4.55 -0.68 15.43
CA ASN A 52 -3.99 -1.99 15.10
C ASN A 52 -4.90 -2.78 14.14
N ALA A 53 -6.22 -2.68 14.33
CA ALA A 53 -7.19 -3.34 13.45
C ALA A 53 -7.16 -2.75 12.04
N GLU A 54 -7.07 -1.43 11.90
CA GLU A 54 -6.89 -0.75 10.61
C GLU A 54 -5.58 -1.12 9.93
N GLU A 55 -4.47 -1.18 10.66
CA GLU A 55 -3.17 -1.63 10.14
C GLU A 55 -3.26 -3.09 9.65
N SER A 56 -3.94 -3.96 10.40
CA SER A 56 -4.17 -5.35 10.01
C SER A 56 -5.10 -5.49 8.80
N ILE A 57 -6.17 -4.68 8.70
CA ILE A 57 -7.06 -4.65 7.54
C ILE A 57 -6.28 -4.24 6.30
N ARG A 58 -5.43 -3.20 6.41
CA ARG A 58 -4.56 -2.78 5.30
C ARG A 58 -3.57 -3.86 4.89
N ALA A 59 -2.99 -4.58 5.84
CA ALA A 59 -2.08 -5.68 5.54
C ALA A 59 -2.78 -6.84 4.82
N ILE A 60 -3.99 -7.21 5.25
CA ILE A 60 -4.78 -8.27 4.60
C ILE A 60 -5.23 -7.83 3.20
N GLN A 61 -5.65 -6.57 3.04
CA GLN A 61 -6.00 -6.01 1.73
C GLN A 61 -4.79 -6.07 0.79
N LYS A 62 -3.61 -5.63 1.26
CA LYS A 62 -2.35 -5.74 0.52
C LYS A 62 -1.99 -7.20 0.15
N GLU A 63 -2.25 -8.16 1.02
CA GLU A 63 -2.03 -9.59 0.75
C GLU A 63 -2.99 -10.09 -0.34
N MET A 64 -4.26 -9.66 -0.30
CA MET A 64 -5.24 -9.96 -1.35
C MET A 64 -4.88 -9.32 -2.68
N ASP A 65 -4.48 -8.05 -2.67
CA ASP A 65 -4.06 -7.31 -3.84
C ASP A 65 -2.82 -7.97 -4.44
N SER A 66 -1.83 -8.39 -3.63
CA SER A 66 -0.65 -9.12 -4.12
C SER A 66 -0.98 -10.52 -4.67
N GLU A 67 -1.97 -11.23 -4.12
CA GLU A 67 -2.43 -12.52 -4.69
C GLU A 67 -3.17 -12.32 -6.02
N LEU A 68 -3.94 -11.23 -6.16
CA LEU A 68 -4.62 -10.85 -7.40
C LEU A 68 -3.63 -10.34 -8.45
N GLU A 69 -2.71 -9.48 -8.04
CA GLU A 69 -1.59 -8.97 -8.85
C GLU A 69 -0.71 -10.12 -9.34
N LYS A 70 -0.39 -11.16 -8.56
CA LYS A 70 0.31 -12.34 -9.10
C LYS A 70 -0.46 -13.09 -10.19
N ALA A 71 -1.79 -12.97 -10.22
CA ALA A 71 -2.63 -13.56 -11.25
C ALA A 71 -2.80 -12.63 -12.48
N ASP A 72 -2.74 -11.30 -12.32
CA ASP A 72 -2.86 -10.29 -13.38
C ASP A 72 -1.50 -9.77 -13.94
N ASN A 73 -0.42 -9.80 -13.16
CA ASN A 73 0.89 -9.17 -13.43
C ASN A 73 1.73 -9.82 -14.52
N ALA A 74 1.24 -10.85 -15.22
CA ALA A 74 1.90 -11.23 -16.45
C ALA A 74 1.80 -10.11 -17.52
N ASN A 75 0.80 -9.22 -17.47
CA ASN A 75 0.59 -8.20 -18.51
C ASN A 75 0.19 -6.77 -18.07
N THR A 76 -0.52 -6.54 -16.96
CA THR A 76 -1.22 -5.24 -16.74
C THR A 76 -0.34 -4.07 -16.25
N TRP A 77 0.73 -4.30 -15.50
CA TRP A 77 1.57 -3.20 -14.98
C TRP A 77 2.33 -2.47 -16.11
N LEU A 78 2.72 -3.20 -17.16
CA LEU A 78 3.34 -2.65 -18.36
C LEU A 78 2.38 -1.68 -19.08
N ASP A 79 1.08 -1.97 -19.10
CA ASP A 79 0.07 -1.09 -19.71
C ASP A 79 0.03 0.28 -19.01
N TYR A 80 0.19 0.33 -17.68
CA TYR A 80 0.25 1.60 -16.95
C TYR A 80 1.51 2.40 -17.27
N PHE A 81 2.67 1.74 -17.36
CA PHE A 81 3.93 2.41 -17.75
C PHE A 81 3.86 2.94 -19.19
N VAL A 82 3.27 2.18 -20.12
CA VAL A 82 3.05 2.63 -21.50
C VAL A 82 2.04 3.78 -21.56
N LYS A 83 0.97 3.72 -20.77
CA LYS A 83 -0.08 4.76 -20.70
C LYS A 83 0.46 6.10 -20.18
N TYR A 84 1.42 6.07 -19.26
CA TYR A 84 2.00 7.26 -18.62
C TYR A 84 3.47 7.50 -18.97
N GLN A 85 3.91 7.05 -20.14
CA GLN A 85 5.23 7.42 -20.66
C GLN A 85 5.28 8.93 -20.94
N ASP A 86 6.46 9.54 -20.77
CA ASP A 86 6.75 10.95 -21.09
C ASP A 86 5.81 11.99 -20.45
N ILE A 87 5.32 11.72 -19.24
CA ILE A 87 4.50 12.71 -18.51
C ILE A 87 5.34 13.95 -18.15
N GLU A 88 4.80 15.13 -18.44
CA GLU A 88 5.43 16.41 -18.09
C GLU A 88 5.11 16.85 -16.66
N GLU A 89 3.99 16.37 -16.11
CA GLU A 89 3.53 16.71 -14.76
C GLU A 89 2.92 15.51 -14.01
N LEU A 90 3.09 15.51 -12.69
CA LEU A 90 2.46 14.55 -11.79
C LEU A 90 0.99 14.92 -11.56
N SER A 91 0.09 14.23 -12.24
CA SER A 91 -1.34 14.32 -11.94
C SER A 91 -1.73 13.44 -10.76
N ARG A 92 -2.85 13.77 -10.09
CA ARG A 92 -3.40 12.94 -9.01
C ARG A 92 -3.66 11.50 -9.47
N THR A 93 -4.10 11.32 -10.71
CA THR A 93 -4.38 9.98 -11.28
C THR A 93 -3.10 9.17 -11.40
N VAL A 94 -2.01 9.75 -11.91
CA VAL A 94 -0.71 9.09 -12.02
C VAL A 94 -0.19 8.67 -10.65
N VAL A 95 -0.28 9.56 -9.65
CA VAL A 95 0.15 9.26 -8.29
C VAL A 95 -0.65 8.08 -7.71
N VAL A 96 -1.96 8.07 -7.89
CA VAL A 96 -2.83 7.01 -7.35
C VAL A 96 -2.62 5.68 -8.07
N GLU A 97 -2.30 5.68 -9.37
CA GLU A 97 -2.12 4.45 -10.15
C GLU A 97 -0.71 3.85 -10.06
N LEU A 98 0.32 4.64 -9.76
CA LEU A 98 1.73 4.16 -9.76
C LEU A 98 2.39 4.17 -8.38
N ILE A 99 1.96 5.04 -7.46
CA ILE A 99 2.68 5.29 -6.19
C ILE A 99 1.93 4.70 -5.01
N ARG A 100 2.55 3.70 -4.41
CA ARG A 100 2.09 3.06 -3.16
C ARG A 100 2.16 3.98 -1.96
N LYS A 101 3.28 4.68 -1.83
CA LYS A 101 3.61 5.44 -0.62
C LYS A 101 4.62 6.53 -0.90
N ILE A 102 4.42 7.68 -0.27
CA ILE A 102 5.42 8.74 -0.19
C ILE A 102 5.77 8.93 1.29
N ARG A 103 7.03 8.72 1.66
CA ARG A 103 7.58 9.09 2.96
C ARG A 103 8.32 10.42 2.83
N VAL A 104 8.00 11.38 3.69
CA VAL A 104 8.72 12.66 3.76
C VAL A 104 9.59 12.65 5.01
N TYR A 105 10.90 12.77 4.84
CA TYR A 105 11.85 12.82 5.94
C TYR A 105 12.15 14.27 6.34
N ASP A 106 12.47 15.11 5.36
CA ASP A 106 12.71 16.55 5.56
C ASP A 106 12.44 17.34 4.26
N LYS A 107 12.80 18.63 4.24
CA LYS A 107 12.55 19.53 3.10
C LYS A 107 13.22 19.09 1.79
N LYS A 108 14.28 18.28 1.85
CA LYS A 108 15.05 17.83 0.68
C LYS A 108 14.98 16.32 0.46
N ASN A 109 14.46 15.56 1.42
CA ASN A 109 14.47 14.11 1.39
C ASN A 109 13.04 13.55 1.44
N ILE A 110 12.61 12.97 0.31
CA ILE A 110 11.42 12.14 0.22
C ILE A 110 11.81 10.76 -0.33
N GLU A 111 11.07 9.75 0.06
CA GLU A 111 11.18 8.39 -0.47
C GLU A 111 9.83 7.98 -1.06
N ILE A 112 9.87 7.53 -2.30
CA ILE A 112 8.70 7.07 -3.05
C ILE A 112 8.79 5.55 -3.15
N THR A 113 7.72 4.88 -2.77
CA THR A 113 7.52 3.45 -3.01
C THR A 113 6.48 3.31 -4.13
N PHE A 114 6.85 2.66 -5.22
CA PHE A 114 5.93 2.35 -6.32
C PHE A 114 5.14 1.07 -6.03
N ASP A 115 3.94 0.94 -6.61
CA ASP A 115 3.11 -0.26 -6.40
C ASP A 115 3.68 -1.49 -7.12
N PHE A 116 4.35 -1.32 -8.26
CA PHE A 116 4.88 -2.40 -9.12
C PHE A 116 6.42 -2.47 -9.16
N ASP A 117 7.09 -1.96 -8.11
CA ASP A 117 8.58 -1.95 -8.06
C ASP A 117 9.16 -3.36 -8.17
N ASP A 118 8.54 -4.36 -7.54
CA ASP A 118 8.96 -5.75 -7.61
C ASP A 118 8.92 -6.34 -9.02
N CYS A 119 7.85 -6.06 -9.78
CA CYS A 119 7.72 -6.47 -11.18
C CYS A 119 8.75 -5.75 -12.07
N TYR A 120 8.93 -4.45 -11.87
CA TYR A 120 9.93 -3.67 -12.60
C TYR A 120 11.35 -4.18 -12.38
N GLN A 121 11.76 -4.40 -11.12
CA GLN A 121 13.07 -4.96 -10.78
C GLN A 121 13.23 -6.38 -11.33
N THR A 122 12.17 -7.20 -11.30
CA THR A 122 12.21 -8.55 -11.88
C THR A 122 12.46 -8.51 -13.39
N LEU A 123 11.77 -7.62 -14.12
CA LEU A 123 11.98 -7.43 -15.55
C LEU A 123 13.43 -6.98 -15.83
N LEU A 124 13.92 -5.96 -15.13
CA LEU A 124 15.29 -5.46 -15.30
C LEU A 124 16.34 -6.57 -15.13
N ASN A 125 16.16 -7.45 -14.14
CA ASN A 125 17.07 -8.58 -13.92
C ASN A 125 16.99 -9.65 -15.02
N GLN A 126 15.89 -9.73 -15.76
CA GLN A 126 15.70 -10.68 -16.86
C GLN A 126 16.20 -10.16 -18.21
N LEU A 127 16.23 -8.83 -18.42
CA LEU A 127 16.64 -8.20 -19.68
C LEU A 127 18.01 -8.67 -20.21
N PRO A 128 19.07 -8.82 -19.38
CA PRO A 128 20.37 -9.31 -19.86
C PRO A 128 20.30 -10.71 -20.47
N ALA A 129 19.49 -11.60 -19.90
CA ALA A 129 19.29 -12.95 -20.42
C ALA A 129 18.54 -12.96 -21.76
N MET A 130 17.81 -11.88 -22.06
CA MET A 130 17.14 -11.65 -23.35
C MET A 130 18.04 -10.93 -24.37
N GLY A 131 19.32 -10.70 -24.05
CA GLY A 131 20.25 -9.97 -24.92
C GLY A 131 20.04 -8.45 -24.92
N VAL A 132 19.32 -7.93 -23.94
CA VAL A 132 19.06 -6.49 -23.76
C VAL A 132 19.96 -5.97 -22.63
N ASP A 133 20.87 -5.07 -22.97
CA ASP A 133 21.71 -4.40 -21.99
C ASP A 133 21.00 -3.14 -21.47
N THR A 134 21.01 -2.94 -20.14
CA THR A 134 20.47 -1.75 -19.50
C THR A 134 21.52 -1.02 -18.68
N VAL A 135 21.55 0.31 -18.77
CA VAL A 135 22.47 1.18 -18.01
C VAL A 135 21.68 2.39 -17.53
N VAL A 136 21.85 2.79 -16.27
CA VAL A 136 21.28 4.05 -15.76
C VAL A 136 22.31 5.16 -16.00
N ASP A 137 21.88 6.28 -16.58
CA ASP A 137 22.74 7.44 -16.81
C ASP A 137 22.84 8.36 -15.58
N ASP A 138 23.64 9.43 -15.70
CA ASP A 138 23.88 10.40 -14.63
C ASP A 138 22.61 11.20 -14.25
N ASP A 139 21.62 11.25 -15.14
CA ASP A 139 20.31 11.86 -14.92
C ASP A 139 19.28 10.87 -14.36
N ASN A 140 19.72 9.66 -14.00
CA ASN A 140 18.94 8.58 -13.42
C ASN A 140 17.88 8.00 -14.39
N ASN A 141 18.08 8.15 -15.70
CA ASN A 141 17.24 7.55 -16.74
C ASN A 141 17.77 6.17 -17.14
N LEU A 142 16.85 5.24 -17.41
CA LEU A 142 17.19 3.89 -17.88
C LEU A 142 17.46 3.92 -19.39
N GLN A 143 18.69 3.62 -19.79
CA GLN A 143 19.10 3.43 -21.17
C GLN A 143 19.04 1.96 -21.54
N VAL A 144 18.35 1.64 -22.64
CA VAL A 144 18.14 0.26 -23.11
C VAL A 144 18.83 0.07 -24.47
N LYS A 145 19.70 -0.95 -24.57
CA LYS A 145 20.39 -1.31 -25.82
C LYS A 145 20.09 -2.77 -26.16
N VAL A 146 19.46 -3.00 -27.30
CA VAL A 146 19.25 -4.34 -27.84
C VAL A 146 20.53 -4.75 -28.55
N LYS A 147 21.13 -5.89 -28.18
CA LYS A 147 22.21 -6.47 -28.99
C LYS A 147 21.59 -7.01 -30.27
N GLU A 148 21.89 -6.40 -31.41
CA GLU A 148 21.64 -7.03 -32.70
C GLU A 148 22.45 -8.33 -32.76
N VAL A 149 21.74 -9.45 -32.92
CA VAL A 149 22.38 -10.72 -33.24
C VAL A 149 22.85 -10.62 -34.69
N VAL A 150 24.18 -10.44 -34.87
CA VAL A 150 24.87 -10.53 -36.17
C VAL A 150 25.15 -11.99 -36.49
#